data_AF-A0A6H5GTG0-F1
#
_entry.id   AF-A0A6H5GTG0-F1
#
_cell.length_a   1.000
_cell.length_b   1.000
_cell.length_c   1.000
_cell.angle_alpha   90.00
_cell.angle_beta   90.00
_cell.angle_gamma   90.00
#
_symmetry.space_group_name_H-M   'P 1'
#
loop_
_entity.id
_entity.type
_entity.pdbx_description
1 polymer ?
#
loop_
_entity_poly.entity_id
_entity_poly.type
_entity_poly.pdbx_seq_one_letter_code
_entity_poly.pdbx_strand_id
1 'polypeptide(L)'
;MFKTSSVPDVLTGKKDSRFLSVFTVVQFENNLCMSASGENGTCTTAAECAARGGVASGNCAKDFGVCCLFMATCGMTTSQNCTYFVNPGYPQGYDGTGSCQLTIQKAHPDVCQYRLDFDEFQLTGPEPVNQVCNNDQFIVSGGNPIPGICGENKGNHMYVDAGTGATNPVTLTVVTSGPSMSRKWKIKVCQIPCSSNYRAEEGCLQYFTGVSGQIKSYNYNPNTGLQLSNQDYSACVRIERNFCGIQYTPCMDPANNRSKAFTMSGNTQGTNVATSAIGSTGPNSCTADWVIIPCAQNVGRLPTAPPTCVDRICGGTFNSEVSTTDATIYSTVKPFRIVVHTDNVEAPNDVGNRGFCLNYVQQPCTNKLQ
;
A
#
# COMPACT_ATOMS: atom_id res chain seq x y z
N MET A 1 13.07 46.14 -83.34
CA MET A 1 11.64 45.93 -83.63
C MET A 1 10.86 46.73 -82.59
N PHE A 2 10.25 47.83 -83.04
CA PHE A 2 9.27 48.76 -82.42
C PHE A 2 9.48 49.42 -81.02
N LYS A 3 9.61 50.78 -81.07
CA LYS A 3 9.14 51.91 -80.21
C LYS A 3 8.19 51.56 -79.02
N THR A 4 8.09 52.26 -77.88
CA THR A 4 8.04 53.72 -77.57
C THR A 4 8.03 53.99 -76.03
N SER A 5 8.23 55.27 -75.65
CA SER A 5 8.31 55.91 -74.31
C SER A 5 7.04 55.91 -73.42
N SER A 6 7.17 55.99 -72.07
CA SER A 6 6.54 56.98 -71.14
C SER A 6 6.62 56.60 -69.64
N VAL A 7 6.63 57.61 -68.76
CA VAL A 7 6.68 57.66 -67.26
C VAL A 7 5.47 58.53 -66.80
N PRO A 8 5.00 58.66 -65.53
CA PRO A 8 5.13 57.93 -64.24
C PRO A 8 3.75 57.49 -63.63
N ASP A 9 3.71 56.85 -62.45
CA ASP A 9 2.81 57.28 -61.35
C ASP A 9 3.09 56.62 -59.98
N VAL A 10 2.93 57.42 -58.92
CA VAL A 10 3.04 57.08 -57.49
C VAL A 10 1.65 56.83 -56.94
N LEU A 11 1.37 55.68 -56.29
CA LEU A 11 0.30 55.59 -55.28
C LEU A 11 0.63 54.58 -54.18
N THR A 12 0.65 55.13 -52.97
CA THR A 12 0.66 54.49 -51.65
C THR A 12 -0.51 53.53 -51.42
N GLY A 13 -0.24 52.34 -50.88
CA GLY A 13 -1.23 51.37 -50.40
C GLY A 13 -0.97 50.96 -48.95
N LYS A 14 -1.97 51.15 -48.10
CA LYS A 14 -1.99 51.03 -46.64
C LYS A 14 -2.27 49.59 -46.19
N LYS A 15 -1.75 49.27 -44.99
CA LYS A 15 -2.13 48.21 -44.04
C LYS A 15 -1.87 46.76 -44.45
N ASP A 16 -1.10 46.08 -43.61
CA ASP A 16 -1.60 44.84 -43.03
C ASP A 16 -1.29 44.77 -41.54
N SER A 17 -2.38 44.75 -40.76
CA SER A 17 -2.33 44.46 -39.33
C SER A 17 -1.90 43.01 -39.18
N ARG A 18 -0.67 42.81 -38.72
CA ARG A 18 -0.25 41.50 -38.21
C ARG A 18 -1.09 41.18 -36.99
N PHE A 19 -2.13 40.37 -37.20
CA PHE A 19 -2.80 39.62 -36.15
C PHE A 19 -1.74 38.76 -35.50
N LEU A 20 -1.26 39.18 -34.32
CA LEU A 20 -0.42 38.33 -33.49
C LEU A 20 -1.33 37.22 -32.96
N SER A 21 -1.01 35.97 -33.31
CA SER A 21 -1.61 34.80 -32.70
C SER A 21 -1.32 34.84 -31.20
N VAL A 22 -2.31 35.23 -30.39
CA VAL A 22 -2.21 35.40 -28.93
C VAL A 22 -2.29 34.07 -28.18
N PHE A 23 -2.14 32.93 -28.88
CA PHE A 23 -2.13 31.61 -28.26
C PHE A 23 -0.70 31.11 -28.15
N THR A 24 0.05 31.63 -27.18
CA THR A 24 1.23 30.92 -26.66
C THR A 24 0.72 29.72 -25.89
N VAL A 25 0.73 28.55 -26.53
CA VAL A 25 0.49 27.27 -25.87
C VAL A 25 1.69 27.01 -24.96
N VAL A 26 1.49 27.19 -23.65
CA VAL A 26 2.50 26.89 -22.65
C VAL A 26 2.49 25.38 -22.43
N GLN A 27 3.55 24.70 -22.88
CA GLN A 27 3.76 23.27 -22.69
C GLN A 27 4.89 23.05 -21.68
N PHE A 28 4.63 22.25 -20.66
CA PHE A 28 5.62 21.80 -19.69
C PHE A 28 5.37 20.32 -19.38
N GLU A 29 6.38 19.66 -18.82
CA GLU A 29 6.26 18.25 -18.42
C GLU A 29 5.34 18.10 -17.20
N ASN A 30 4.47 17.10 -17.25
CA ASN A 30 3.53 16.77 -16.19
C ASN A 30 4.24 16.04 -15.04
N ASN A 31 4.99 16.81 -14.25
CA ASN A 31 5.76 16.30 -13.11
C ASN A 31 4.91 16.21 -11.84
N LEU A 32 5.35 15.39 -10.88
CA LEU A 32 4.77 15.35 -9.54
C LEU A 32 4.94 16.71 -8.86
N CYS A 33 3.87 17.19 -8.22
CA CYS A 33 3.86 18.42 -7.44
C CYS A 33 3.22 18.16 -6.08
N MET A 34 3.52 19.00 -5.10
CA MET A 34 2.88 18.97 -3.80
C MET A 34 1.80 20.04 -3.75
N SER A 35 0.61 19.66 -3.30
CA SER A 35 -0.52 20.56 -3.17
C SER A 35 -0.34 21.50 -1.98
N ALA A 36 -1.13 22.58 -1.93
CA ALA A 36 -1.15 23.48 -0.77
C ALA A 36 -1.58 22.78 0.54
N SER A 37 -2.31 21.66 0.43
CA SER A 37 -2.79 20.83 1.54
C SER A 37 -1.91 19.60 1.82
N GLY A 38 -0.80 19.41 1.08
CA GLY A 38 0.20 18.37 1.29
C GLY A 38 0.01 17.07 0.48
N GLU A 39 -1.05 16.95 -0.32
CA GLU A 39 -1.23 15.83 -1.25
C GLU A 39 -0.27 15.91 -2.44
N ASN A 40 0.12 14.74 -2.95
CA ASN A 40 0.87 14.66 -4.20
C ASN A 40 -0.10 14.73 -5.39
N GLY A 41 0.03 15.76 -6.22
CA GLY A 41 -0.72 15.95 -7.46
C GLY A 41 0.16 15.83 -8.70
N THR A 42 -0.45 16.15 -9.85
CA THR A 42 0.25 16.25 -11.14
C THR A 42 0.25 17.70 -11.60
N CYS A 43 1.41 18.23 -11.96
CA CYS A 43 1.52 19.58 -12.49
C CYS A 43 0.90 19.64 -13.89
N THR A 44 -0.17 20.40 -14.06
CA THR A 44 -0.86 20.58 -15.35
C THR A 44 -1.31 22.03 -15.53
N THR A 45 -1.82 22.39 -16.70
CA THR A 45 -2.48 23.71 -16.85
C THR A 45 -3.80 23.73 -16.09
N ALA A 46 -4.24 24.91 -15.62
CA ALA A 46 -5.51 25.04 -14.91
C ALA A 46 -6.71 24.56 -15.75
N ALA A 47 -6.68 24.86 -17.06
CA ALA A 47 -7.72 24.41 -18.00
C ALA A 47 -7.74 22.88 -18.15
N GLU A 48 -6.57 22.25 -18.28
CA GLU A 48 -6.46 20.79 -18.37
C GLU A 48 -6.90 20.10 -17.08
N CYS A 49 -6.52 20.65 -15.93
CA CYS A 49 -6.94 20.13 -14.63
C CYS A 49 -8.48 20.12 -14.51
N ALA A 50 -9.11 21.26 -14.78
CA ALA A 50 -10.56 21.40 -14.72
C ALA A 50 -11.27 20.52 -15.76
N ALA A 51 -10.74 20.44 -16.99
CA ALA A 51 -11.31 19.61 -18.06
C ALA A 51 -11.32 18.11 -17.72
N ARG A 52 -10.37 17.65 -16.88
CA ARG A 52 -10.29 16.27 -16.41
C ARG A 52 -11.02 16.03 -15.09
N GLY A 53 -11.72 17.04 -14.56
CA GLY A 53 -12.45 16.97 -13.29
C GLY A 53 -11.55 17.01 -12.05
N GLY A 54 -10.31 17.49 -12.19
CA GLY A 54 -9.40 17.71 -11.08
C GLY A 54 -9.59 19.07 -10.40
N VAL A 55 -9.01 19.22 -9.22
CA VAL A 55 -9.01 20.45 -8.43
C VAL A 55 -7.59 21.01 -8.40
N ALA A 56 -7.44 22.28 -8.77
CA ALA A 56 -6.18 23.00 -8.66
C ALA A 56 -5.89 23.32 -7.19
N SER A 57 -4.75 22.87 -6.65
CA SER A 57 -4.33 23.13 -5.28
C SER A 57 -2.85 23.49 -5.22
N GLY A 58 -2.55 24.79 -5.34
CA GLY A 58 -1.18 25.31 -5.41
C GLY A 58 -0.63 25.41 -6.84
N ASN A 59 0.52 26.06 -6.97
CA ASN A 59 1.16 26.36 -8.25
C ASN A 59 2.37 25.45 -8.49
N CYS A 60 2.71 25.23 -9.75
CA CYS A 60 3.88 24.46 -10.16
C CYS A 60 4.46 25.03 -11.46
N ALA A 61 5.58 24.46 -11.94
CA ALA A 61 6.26 24.89 -13.16
C ALA A 61 6.52 26.41 -13.22
N LYS A 62 7.02 27.01 -12.12
CA LYS A 62 7.26 28.46 -12.00
C LYS A 62 6.00 29.30 -12.29
N ASP A 63 4.87 28.91 -11.70
CA ASP A 63 3.56 29.56 -11.79
C ASP A 63 2.87 29.49 -13.16
N PHE A 64 3.41 28.73 -14.12
CA PHE A 64 2.73 28.44 -15.38
C PHE A 64 1.69 27.32 -15.28
N GLY A 65 1.77 26.49 -14.23
CA GLY A 65 0.87 25.37 -13.98
C GLY A 65 0.28 25.38 -12.58
N VAL A 66 -0.71 24.51 -12.38
CA VAL A 66 -1.33 24.23 -11.08
C VAL A 66 -1.04 22.79 -10.68
N CYS A 67 -0.98 22.54 -9.37
CA CYS A 67 -0.92 21.18 -8.88
C CYS A 67 -2.33 20.57 -8.89
N CYS A 68 -2.57 19.70 -9.85
CA CYS A 68 -3.88 19.10 -10.08
C CYS A 68 -4.08 17.84 -9.22
N LEU A 69 -5.17 17.82 -8.45
CA LEU A 69 -5.58 16.69 -7.63
C LEU A 69 -6.86 16.07 -8.18
N PHE A 70 -6.90 14.75 -8.27
CA PHE A 70 -8.12 14.01 -8.57
C PHE A 70 -8.65 13.41 -7.27
N MET A 71 -9.88 13.76 -6.91
CA MET A 71 -10.57 13.20 -5.74
C MET A 71 -11.86 12.53 -6.21
N ALA A 72 -12.17 11.38 -5.61
CA ALA A 72 -13.41 10.66 -5.86
C ALA A 72 -14.00 10.17 -4.54
N THR A 73 -15.32 10.10 -4.49
CA THR A 73 -16.06 9.60 -3.32
C THR A 73 -17.12 8.58 -3.76
N CYS A 74 -18.02 8.21 -2.85
CA CYS A 74 -18.99 7.14 -3.03
C CYS A 74 -19.83 7.29 -4.31
N GLY A 75 -20.00 6.19 -5.03
CA GLY A 75 -20.80 6.08 -6.25
C GLY A 75 -20.09 6.57 -7.52
N MET A 76 -18.88 7.13 -7.41
CA MET A 76 -18.13 7.63 -8.56
C MET A 76 -17.39 6.51 -9.29
N THR A 77 -16.98 6.82 -10.53
CA THR A 77 -16.05 6.03 -11.32
C THR A 77 -14.88 6.90 -11.72
N THR A 78 -13.65 6.39 -11.66
CA THR A 78 -12.45 7.12 -12.09
C THR A 78 -11.58 6.27 -13.01
N SER A 79 -11.00 6.90 -14.02
CA SER A 79 -9.89 6.37 -14.81
C SER A 79 -8.62 7.23 -14.66
N GLN A 80 -8.66 8.27 -13.83
CA GLN A 80 -7.52 9.16 -13.63
C GLN A 80 -6.47 8.48 -12.75
N ASN A 81 -5.21 8.60 -13.16
CA ASN A 81 -4.09 8.03 -12.40
C ASN A 81 -3.86 8.83 -11.10
N CYS A 82 -3.58 8.13 -10.00
CA CYS A 82 -3.34 8.70 -8.68
C CYS A 82 -4.53 9.53 -8.14
N THR A 83 -5.73 8.98 -8.27
CA THR A 83 -6.96 9.55 -7.68
C THR A 83 -7.01 9.24 -6.18
N TYR A 84 -7.43 10.19 -5.35
CA TYR A 84 -7.69 9.98 -3.92
C TYR A 84 -9.15 9.56 -3.70
N PHE A 85 -9.36 8.33 -3.20
CA PHE A 85 -10.65 7.88 -2.70
C PHE A 85 -10.85 8.36 -1.26
N VAL A 86 -11.84 9.21 -1.05
CA VAL A 86 -12.08 9.87 0.23
C VAL A 86 -13.49 9.65 0.76
N ASN A 87 -13.64 9.73 2.08
CA ASN A 87 -14.97 9.68 2.71
C ASN A 87 -15.88 10.82 2.27
N PRO A 88 -17.20 10.63 2.31
CA PRO A 88 -18.14 11.73 2.12
C PRO A 88 -17.84 12.87 3.09
N GLY A 89 -17.70 14.08 2.57
CA GLY A 89 -17.42 15.27 3.38
C GLY A 89 -15.95 15.45 3.82
N TYR A 90 -15.00 14.68 3.27
CA TYR A 90 -13.56 14.92 3.49
C TYR A 90 -13.21 16.40 3.24
N PRO A 91 -12.39 17.07 4.09
CA PRO A 91 -11.49 16.51 5.09
C PRO A 91 -12.09 16.25 6.47
N GLN A 92 -13.41 16.43 6.65
CA GLN A 92 -14.07 16.08 7.91
C GLN A 92 -14.22 14.56 8.05
N GLY A 93 -14.36 14.09 9.29
CA GLY A 93 -14.71 12.70 9.55
C GLY A 93 -16.14 12.39 9.11
N TYR A 94 -16.40 11.12 8.85
CA TYR A 94 -17.67 10.58 8.38
C TYR A 94 -18.24 9.62 9.42
N ASP A 95 -19.50 9.83 9.80
CA ASP A 95 -20.20 8.98 10.77
C ASP A 95 -21.46 8.31 10.20
N GLY A 96 -21.63 8.38 8.88
CA GLY A 96 -22.73 7.66 8.23
C GLY A 96 -22.47 6.15 8.23
N THR A 97 -23.56 5.38 8.18
CA THR A 97 -23.53 3.93 7.95
C THR A 97 -23.99 3.63 6.52
N GLY A 98 -23.49 2.55 5.93
CA GLY A 98 -23.83 2.12 4.58
C GLY A 98 -22.61 1.67 3.79
N SER A 99 -22.79 1.54 2.48
CA SER A 99 -21.73 1.13 1.54
C SER A 99 -21.28 2.32 0.70
N CYS A 100 -19.99 2.61 0.73
CA CYS A 100 -19.34 3.62 -0.10
C CYS A 100 -18.43 2.94 -1.12
N GLN A 101 -18.77 3.06 -2.41
CA GLN A 101 -18.03 2.38 -3.48
C GLN A 101 -17.35 3.37 -4.42
N LEU A 102 -16.13 3.04 -4.86
CA LEU A 102 -15.45 3.70 -5.97
C LEU A 102 -15.09 2.65 -7.02
N THR A 103 -15.54 2.86 -8.25
CA THR A 103 -15.16 2.02 -9.39
C THR A 103 -13.92 2.60 -10.08
N ILE A 104 -12.89 1.78 -10.24
CA ILE A 104 -11.64 2.15 -10.89
C ILE A 104 -11.61 1.49 -12.27
N GLN A 105 -11.35 2.31 -13.28
CA GLN A 105 -11.11 1.88 -14.65
C GLN A 105 -9.66 2.15 -15.05
N LYS A 106 -9.14 1.32 -15.95
CA LYS A 106 -7.79 1.51 -16.49
C LYS A 106 -7.73 2.84 -17.25
N ALA A 107 -6.72 3.65 -16.98
CA ALA A 107 -6.37 4.82 -17.76
C ALA A 107 -5.88 4.43 -19.17
N HIS A 108 -5.29 3.24 -19.29
CA HIS A 108 -4.68 2.73 -20.50
C HIS A 108 -4.67 1.19 -20.50
N PRO A 109 -4.76 0.50 -21.65
CA PRO A 109 -4.72 -0.96 -21.73
C PRO A 109 -3.45 -1.60 -21.13
N ASP A 110 -2.34 -0.87 -21.11
CA ASP A 110 -1.05 -1.29 -20.51
C ASP A 110 -1.04 -1.21 -18.97
N VAL A 111 -2.15 -0.85 -18.31
CA VAL A 111 -2.23 -0.90 -16.84
C VAL A 111 -2.46 -2.35 -16.40
N CYS A 112 -1.54 -2.88 -15.59
CA CYS A 112 -1.60 -4.23 -15.06
C CYS A 112 -1.96 -4.29 -13.58
N GLN A 113 -1.74 -3.21 -12.83
CA GLN A 113 -1.89 -3.23 -11.38
C GLN A 113 -2.28 -1.85 -10.84
N TYR A 114 -3.00 -1.82 -9.74
CA TYR A 114 -3.27 -0.64 -8.95
C TYR A 114 -2.48 -0.71 -7.65
N ARG A 115 -1.88 0.41 -7.24
CA ARG A 115 -1.32 0.59 -5.92
C ARG A 115 -2.25 1.50 -5.12
N LEU A 116 -2.68 1.01 -3.97
CA LEU A 116 -3.49 1.72 -3.01
C LEU A 116 -2.56 2.11 -1.86
N ASP A 117 -2.32 3.40 -1.64
CA ASP A 117 -1.59 3.90 -0.47
C ASP A 117 -2.59 4.50 0.52
N PHE A 118 -2.52 4.10 1.79
CA PHE A 118 -3.44 4.55 2.84
C PHE A 118 -2.87 5.79 3.55
N ASP A 119 -3.06 6.98 2.96
CA ASP A 119 -2.61 8.25 3.53
C ASP A 119 -3.33 8.57 4.85
N GLU A 120 -4.62 8.25 4.89
CA GLU A 120 -5.45 8.21 6.10
C GLU A 120 -6.35 6.98 6.01
N PHE A 121 -6.46 6.21 7.10
CA PHE A 121 -7.35 5.06 7.16
C PHE A 121 -7.67 4.74 8.61
N GLN A 122 -8.81 5.22 9.08
CA GLN A 122 -9.35 4.94 10.40
C GLN A 122 -10.81 4.52 10.25
N LEU A 123 -11.05 3.22 10.44
CA LEU A 123 -12.37 2.62 10.56
C LEU A 123 -12.55 2.06 11.98
N THR A 124 -13.75 1.56 12.29
CA THR A 124 -13.95 0.72 13.48
C THR A 124 -13.04 -0.50 13.37
N GLY A 125 -12.32 -0.82 14.45
CA GLY A 125 -11.50 -2.03 14.51
C GLY A 125 -12.35 -3.31 14.50
N PRO A 126 -11.69 -4.48 14.49
CA PRO A 126 -12.40 -5.74 14.61
C PRO A 126 -13.04 -5.88 15.99
N GLU A 127 -14.01 -6.78 16.11
CA GLU A 127 -14.60 -7.12 17.41
C GLU A 127 -13.59 -7.88 18.31
N PRO A 128 -13.64 -7.75 19.63
CA PRO A 128 -12.55 -8.17 20.51
C PRO A 128 -12.46 -9.68 20.81
N VAL A 129 -13.45 -10.48 20.42
CA VAL A 129 -13.54 -11.92 20.75
C VAL A 129 -12.83 -12.78 19.71
N ASN A 130 -13.21 -12.66 18.44
CA ASN A 130 -12.64 -13.40 17.31
C ASN A 130 -11.99 -12.48 16.28
N GLN A 131 -11.75 -11.22 16.63
CA GLN A 131 -10.97 -10.26 15.83
C GLN A 131 -11.43 -10.14 14.37
N VAL A 132 -12.75 -10.33 14.13
CA VAL A 132 -13.39 -10.16 12.83
C VAL A 132 -13.88 -8.72 12.64
N CYS A 133 -13.66 -8.17 11.45
CA CYS A 133 -14.15 -6.86 11.04
C CYS A 133 -15.67 -6.88 10.77
N ASN A 134 -16.52 -6.98 11.81
CA ASN A 134 -17.97 -7.10 11.62
C ASN A 134 -18.69 -5.77 11.34
N ASN A 135 -18.20 -4.66 11.88
CA ASN A 135 -18.87 -3.35 11.77
C ASN A 135 -18.44 -2.61 10.50
N ASP A 136 -17.16 -2.27 10.41
CA ASP A 136 -16.59 -1.57 9.27
C ASP A 136 -15.63 -2.49 8.52
N GLN A 137 -15.64 -2.41 7.19
CA GLN A 137 -14.75 -3.18 6.33
C GLN A 137 -14.34 -2.35 5.11
N PHE A 138 -13.07 -2.45 4.74
CA PHE A 138 -12.60 -2.11 3.40
C PHE A 138 -12.39 -3.39 2.60
N ILE A 139 -13.03 -3.45 1.44
CA ILE A 139 -13.08 -4.60 0.55
C ILE A 139 -12.68 -4.16 -0.85
N VAL A 140 -11.87 -4.98 -1.51
CA VAL A 140 -11.48 -4.80 -2.91
C VAL A 140 -12.06 -5.94 -3.73
N SER A 141 -12.76 -5.64 -4.83
CA SER A 141 -13.34 -6.63 -5.74
C SER A 141 -12.97 -6.35 -7.20
N GLY A 142 -13.07 -7.37 -8.07
CA GLY A 142 -12.70 -7.26 -9.49
C GLY A 142 -11.21 -7.55 -9.80
N GLY A 143 -10.40 -7.85 -8.78
CA GLY A 143 -9.02 -8.31 -8.91
C GLY A 143 -8.80 -9.68 -8.27
N ASN A 144 -7.59 -9.93 -7.79
CA ASN A 144 -7.27 -11.13 -7.00
C ASN A 144 -8.08 -11.16 -5.69
N PRO A 145 -8.30 -12.34 -5.08
CA PRO A 145 -8.85 -12.42 -3.73
C PRO A 145 -7.96 -11.62 -2.76
N ILE A 146 -8.55 -10.62 -2.11
CA ILE A 146 -7.90 -9.77 -1.11
C ILE A 146 -8.75 -9.83 0.16
N PRO A 147 -8.16 -10.15 1.32
CA PRO A 147 -8.92 -10.16 2.57
C PRO A 147 -9.40 -8.75 2.92
N GLY A 148 -10.62 -8.67 3.46
CA GLY A 148 -11.14 -7.41 3.97
C GLY A 148 -10.34 -6.94 5.19
N ILE A 149 -10.16 -5.62 5.32
CA ILE A 149 -9.45 -5.02 6.46
C ILE A 149 -10.30 -3.97 7.16
N CYS A 150 -9.99 -3.68 8.42
CA CYS A 150 -10.63 -2.62 9.19
C CYS A 150 -9.64 -2.01 10.21
N GLY A 151 -10.12 -1.12 11.07
CA GLY A 151 -9.30 -0.43 12.06
C GLY A 151 -8.37 0.64 11.47
N GLU A 152 -7.15 0.74 12.02
CA GLU A 152 -6.16 1.78 11.66
C GLU A 152 -5.08 1.21 10.73
N ASN A 153 -4.94 1.80 9.54
CA ASN A 153 -4.02 1.31 8.51
C ASN A 153 -3.21 2.42 7.82
N LYS A 154 -3.15 3.62 8.39
CA LYS A 154 -2.33 4.71 7.84
C LYS A 154 -0.89 4.26 7.61
N GLY A 155 -0.38 4.56 6.42
CA GLY A 155 0.98 4.23 5.99
C GLY A 155 1.16 2.81 5.47
N ASN A 156 0.13 1.95 5.51
CA ASN A 156 0.11 0.69 4.78
C ASN A 156 -0.31 0.91 3.31
N HIS A 157 -0.17 -0.13 2.50
CA HIS A 157 -0.54 -0.12 1.10
C HIS A 157 -1.01 -1.49 0.62
N MET A 158 -1.68 -1.53 -0.54
CA MET A 158 -2.09 -2.74 -1.24
C MET A 158 -1.74 -2.66 -2.72
N TYR A 159 -1.34 -3.79 -3.30
CA TYR A 159 -1.22 -4.00 -4.73
C TYR A 159 -2.37 -4.89 -5.21
N VAL A 160 -3.10 -4.40 -6.22
CA VAL A 160 -4.32 -5.04 -6.74
C VAL A 160 -4.15 -5.27 -8.23
N ASP A 161 -4.29 -6.51 -8.69
CA ASP A 161 -4.17 -6.79 -10.11
C ASP A 161 -5.36 -6.22 -10.89
N ALA A 162 -5.05 -5.57 -12.00
CA ALA A 162 -6.04 -4.92 -12.86
C ALA A 162 -6.60 -5.88 -13.92
N GLY A 163 -6.30 -7.18 -13.86
CA GLY A 163 -6.67 -8.20 -14.84
C GLY A 163 -6.10 -7.97 -16.25
N THR A 164 -6.38 -8.92 -17.15
CA THR A 164 -5.97 -8.83 -18.56
C THR A 164 -7.01 -8.09 -19.41
N GLY A 165 -6.57 -7.48 -20.52
CA GLY A 165 -7.46 -6.77 -21.44
C GLY A 165 -7.74 -5.31 -21.08
N ALA A 166 -8.61 -4.68 -21.88
CA ALA A 166 -8.87 -3.24 -21.83
C ALA A 166 -9.85 -2.83 -20.71
N THR A 167 -10.74 -3.73 -20.29
CA THR A 167 -11.79 -3.43 -19.30
C THR A 167 -11.87 -4.53 -18.25
N ASN A 168 -11.32 -4.25 -17.07
CA ASN A 168 -11.60 -5.02 -15.87
C ASN A 168 -11.74 -4.02 -14.70
N PRO A 169 -12.96 -3.57 -14.40
CA PRO A 169 -13.16 -2.59 -13.35
C PRO A 169 -12.89 -3.21 -11.99
N VAL A 170 -12.10 -2.51 -11.17
CA VAL A 170 -11.85 -2.86 -9.77
C VAL A 170 -12.70 -1.94 -8.91
N THR A 171 -13.42 -2.49 -7.93
CA THR A 171 -14.25 -1.71 -7.03
C THR A 171 -13.65 -1.71 -5.64
N LEU A 172 -13.42 -0.51 -5.11
CA LEU A 172 -13.08 -0.28 -3.71
C LEU A 172 -14.36 -0.03 -2.93
N THR A 173 -14.61 -0.78 -1.87
CA THR A 173 -15.81 -0.66 -1.05
C THR A 173 -15.44 -0.43 0.39
N VAL A 174 -15.93 0.66 0.99
CA VAL A 174 -15.94 0.85 2.44
C VAL A 174 -17.36 0.59 2.93
N VAL A 175 -17.57 -0.50 3.66
CA VAL A 175 -18.80 -0.79 4.39
C VAL A 175 -18.65 -0.23 5.78
N THR A 176 -19.66 0.50 6.25
CA THR A 176 -19.68 1.14 7.56
C THR A 176 -20.96 0.78 8.30
N SER A 177 -20.85 0.35 9.54
CA SER A 177 -22.00 0.02 10.40
C SER A 177 -21.63 0.13 11.88
N GLY A 178 -22.56 -0.24 12.76
CA GLY A 178 -22.31 -0.21 14.20
C GLY A 178 -22.39 1.20 14.81
N PRO A 179 -21.70 1.45 15.94
CA PRO A 179 -21.86 2.69 16.72
C PRO A 179 -21.34 3.93 15.98
N SER A 180 -21.77 5.09 16.48
CA SER A 180 -21.30 6.40 16.03
C SER A 180 -19.81 6.55 16.33
N MET A 181 -19.02 6.81 15.29
CA MET A 181 -17.60 7.10 15.35
C MET A 181 -17.12 7.89 14.12
N SER A 182 -16.13 8.74 14.33
CA SER A 182 -15.55 9.56 13.26
C SER A 182 -14.62 8.70 12.39
N ARG A 183 -15.17 8.11 11.32
CA ARG A 183 -14.42 7.35 10.32
C ARG A 183 -13.72 8.30 9.38
N LYS A 184 -12.52 7.94 8.92
CA LYS A 184 -11.79 8.79 7.99
C LYS A 184 -10.93 7.96 7.07
N TRP A 185 -11.05 8.17 5.77
CA TRP A 185 -10.15 7.54 4.80
C TRP A 185 -9.78 8.49 3.68
N LYS A 186 -8.51 8.38 3.28
CA LYS A 186 -7.92 8.97 2.09
C LYS A 186 -6.97 7.92 1.52
N ILE A 187 -7.44 7.23 0.47
CA ILE A 187 -6.71 6.14 -0.18
C ILE A 187 -6.26 6.63 -1.55
N LYS A 188 -4.95 6.73 -1.76
CA LYS A 188 -4.39 7.14 -3.05
C LYS A 188 -4.34 5.93 -3.99
N VAL A 189 -5.01 6.03 -5.13
CA VAL A 189 -5.13 4.97 -6.14
C VAL A 189 -4.27 5.31 -7.34
N CYS A 190 -3.07 4.75 -7.42
CA CYS A 190 -2.18 4.90 -8.57
C CYS A 190 -2.21 3.65 -9.46
N GLN A 191 -2.11 3.86 -10.76
CA GLN A 191 -2.12 2.83 -11.80
C GLN A 191 -0.68 2.52 -12.23
N ILE A 192 -0.35 1.25 -12.33
CA ILE A 192 0.99 0.74 -12.65
C ILE A 192 0.97 0.09 -14.03
N PRO A 193 1.73 0.65 -14.99
CA PRO A 193 1.96 0.03 -16.28
C PRO A 193 2.64 -1.34 -16.17
N CYS A 194 2.31 -2.27 -17.06
CA CYS A 194 2.80 -3.65 -17.05
C CYS A 194 4.34 -3.76 -17.11
N SER A 195 4.99 -2.83 -17.81
CA SER A 195 6.45 -2.76 -17.99
C SER A 195 7.21 -2.10 -16.82
N SER A 196 6.49 -1.62 -15.80
CA SER A 196 7.10 -0.87 -14.69
C SER A 196 7.96 -1.77 -13.80
N ASN A 197 9.15 -1.31 -13.44
CA ASN A 197 10.05 -1.99 -12.50
C ASN A 197 9.59 -1.94 -11.02
N TYR A 198 8.56 -1.15 -10.73
CA TYR A 198 7.93 -1.02 -9.41
C TYR A 198 6.57 -1.74 -9.32
N ARG A 199 6.21 -2.53 -10.35
CA ARG A 199 5.09 -3.47 -10.31
C ARG A 199 5.41 -4.58 -9.31
N ALA A 200 4.45 -4.89 -8.44
CA ALA A 200 4.61 -6.01 -7.51
C ALA A 200 4.56 -7.35 -8.26
N GLU A 201 5.25 -8.34 -7.70
CA GLU A 201 5.17 -9.72 -8.18
C GLU A 201 3.78 -10.31 -7.91
N GLU A 202 3.40 -11.31 -8.71
CA GLU A 202 2.11 -11.98 -8.56
C GLU A 202 1.97 -12.64 -7.18
N GLY A 203 0.80 -12.45 -6.57
CA GLY A 203 0.49 -12.92 -5.22
C GLY A 203 1.03 -12.04 -4.08
N CYS A 204 1.70 -10.92 -4.37
CA CYS A 204 2.18 -9.97 -3.36
C CYS A 204 1.16 -8.85 -3.14
N LEU A 205 0.43 -8.90 -2.01
CA LEU A 205 -0.51 -7.83 -1.66
C LEU A 205 0.21 -6.61 -1.08
N GLN A 206 1.24 -6.83 -0.26
CA GLN A 206 2.18 -5.79 0.13
C GLN A 206 3.49 -6.02 -0.63
N TYR A 207 4.03 -4.98 -1.25
CA TYR A 207 5.31 -5.04 -1.94
C TYR A 207 6.22 -3.90 -1.48
N PHE A 208 7.41 -4.27 -1.02
CA PHE A 208 8.42 -3.37 -0.48
C PHE A 208 9.65 -3.38 -1.38
N THR A 209 10.37 -2.27 -1.39
CA THR A 209 11.60 -2.10 -2.18
C THR A 209 12.68 -1.46 -1.31
N GLY A 210 13.94 -1.57 -1.74
CA GLY A 210 15.07 -1.09 -0.97
C GLY A 210 15.76 -2.20 -0.18
N VAL A 211 16.97 -1.90 0.29
CA VAL A 211 17.81 -2.84 1.04
C VAL A 211 17.27 -3.06 2.45
N SER A 212 16.54 -2.09 3.01
CA SER A 212 15.93 -2.19 4.33
C SER A 212 14.59 -1.48 4.38
N GLY A 213 13.71 -1.92 5.26
CA GLY A 213 12.42 -1.29 5.50
C GLY A 213 11.66 -1.98 6.61
N GLN A 214 10.35 -1.71 6.67
CA GLN A 214 9.47 -2.22 7.71
C GLN A 214 8.21 -2.80 7.08
N ILE A 215 7.78 -3.96 7.57
CA ILE A 215 6.58 -4.67 7.17
C ILE A 215 5.66 -4.74 8.39
N LYS A 216 4.39 -4.37 8.21
CA LYS A 216 3.36 -4.46 9.25
C LYS A 216 2.18 -5.26 8.72
N SER A 217 1.58 -6.07 9.59
CA SER A 217 0.25 -6.59 9.33
C SER A 217 -0.78 -5.45 9.33
N TYR A 218 -1.88 -5.64 8.61
CA TYR A 218 -3.00 -4.71 8.69
C TYR A 218 -3.54 -4.62 10.13
N ASN A 219 -4.02 -3.42 10.50
CA ASN A 219 -4.46 -3.05 11.84
C ASN A 219 -3.42 -3.21 12.96
N TYR A 220 -2.13 -3.37 12.62
CA TYR A 220 -1.08 -3.43 13.62
C TYR A 220 -0.94 -2.10 14.37
N ASN A 221 -1.14 -2.14 15.69
CA ASN A 221 -0.79 -1.06 16.59
C ASN A 221 -0.40 -1.69 17.96
N PRO A 222 0.78 -1.37 18.51
CA PRO A 222 1.27 -2.03 19.72
C PRO A 222 0.41 -1.74 20.96
N ASN A 223 -0.32 -0.61 20.97
CA ASN A 223 -1.14 -0.17 22.10
C ASN A 223 -2.57 -0.71 22.01
N THR A 224 -3.21 -0.51 20.86
CA THR A 224 -4.67 -0.68 20.71
C THR A 224 -5.08 -1.60 19.56
N GLY A 225 -4.14 -2.02 18.71
CA GLY A 225 -4.44 -2.82 17.51
C GLY A 225 -4.92 -4.22 17.86
N LEU A 226 -5.57 -4.90 16.94
CA LEU A 226 -5.89 -6.32 17.06
C LEU A 226 -5.51 -6.98 15.75
N GLN A 227 -4.94 -8.18 15.84
CA GLN A 227 -4.66 -8.99 14.66
C GLN A 227 -5.97 -9.23 13.91
N LEU A 228 -5.99 -8.99 12.61
CA LEU A 228 -7.21 -9.28 11.85
C LEU A 228 -7.30 -10.78 11.61
N SER A 229 -8.49 -11.34 11.82
CA SER A 229 -8.83 -12.71 11.45
C SER A 229 -9.20 -12.81 9.97
N ASN A 230 -9.24 -14.03 9.43
CA ASN A 230 -9.50 -14.35 8.02
C ASN A 230 -8.55 -13.64 7.05
N GLN A 231 -7.27 -13.55 7.39
CA GLN A 231 -6.26 -12.95 6.53
C GLN A 231 -5.48 -14.06 5.84
N ASP A 232 -5.40 -14.00 4.51
CA ASP A 232 -4.49 -14.84 3.72
C ASP A 232 -3.88 -13.97 2.63
N TYR A 233 -2.64 -13.55 2.83
CA TYR A 233 -1.93 -12.69 1.89
C TYR A 233 -0.41 -12.84 2.01
N SER A 234 0.31 -12.35 1.01
CA SER A 234 1.77 -12.27 1.08
C SER A 234 2.26 -10.82 1.11
N ALA A 235 3.25 -10.57 1.97
CA ALA A 235 4.11 -9.40 1.95
C ALA A 235 5.45 -9.77 1.33
N CYS A 236 5.87 -9.03 0.31
CA CYS A 236 7.04 -9.36 -0.48
C CYS A 236 8.05 -8.22 -0.50
N VAL A 237 9.33 -8.55 -0.58
CA VAL A 237 10.42 -7.58 -0.71
C VAL A 237 11.13 -7.80 -2.04
N ARG A 238 11.21 -6.76 -2.87
CA ARG A 238 11.96 -6.80 -4.12
C ARG A 238 13.43 -7.07 -3.82
N ILE A 239 13.99 -8.07 -4.47
CA ILE A 239 15.41 -8.40 -4.33
C ILE A 239 16.23 -7.30 -5.01
N GLU A 240 17.13 -6.66 -4.25
CA GLU A 240 18.06 -5.68 -4.81
C GLU A 240 19.27 -6.39 -5.44
N ARG A 241 19.90 -5.73 -6.42
CA ARG A 241 21.07 -6.28 -7.10
C ARG A 241 22.17 -6.59 -6.07
N ASN A 242 22.79 -7.77 -6.20
CA ASN A 242 23.84 -8.29 -5.31
C ASN A 242 23.38 -8.65 -3.88
N PHE A 243 22.09 -8.83 -3.66
CA PHE A 243 21.55 -9.36 -2.40
C PHE A 243 21.05 -10.80 -2.57
N CYS A 244 21.39 -11.66 -1.61
CA CYS A 244 21.10 -13.10 -1.68
C CYS A 244 20.37 -13.67 -0.48
N GLY A 245 20.30 -12.94 0.63
CA GLY A 245 19.46 -13.30 1.77
C GLY A 245 18.74 -12.09 2.34
N ILE A 246 17.93 -12.32 3.35
CA ILE A 246 17.19 -11.28 4.06
C ILE A 246 17.12 -11.64 5.54
N GLN A 247 17.29 -10.63 6.39
CA GLN A 247 17.08 -10.74 7.83
C GLN A 247 15.82 -9.97 8.22
N TYR A 248 15.10 -10.51 9.19
CA TYR A 248 13.94 -9.91 9.83
C TYR A 248 14.17 -9.79 11.33
N THR A 249 13.82 -8.63 11.88
CA THR A 249 13.87 -8.36 13.32
C THR A 249 12.56 -7.74 13.75
N PRO A 250 12.02 -8.06 14.94
CA PRO A 250 10.86 -7.36 15.45
C PRO A 250 11.14 -5.86 15.56
N CYS A 251 10.13 -5.05 15.24
CA CYS A 251 10.19 -3.62 15.47
C CYS A 251 10.41 -3.32 16.96
N MET A 252 11.00 -2.15 17.24
CA MET A 252 11.06 -1.66 18.61
C MET A 252 9.66 -1.30 19.10
N ASP A 253 9.29 -1.80 20.27
CA ASP A 253 8.06 -1.45 20.97
C ASP A 253 8.41 -0.80 22.32
N PRO A 254 8.49 0.54 22.40
CA PRO A 254 8.77 1.24 23.65
C PRO A 254 7.53 1.39 24.54
N ALA A 255 6.33 1.08 24.04
CA ALA A 255 5.10 1.41 24.72
C ALA A 255 4.68 0.33 25.73
N ASN A 256 5.17 -0.90 25.54
CA ASN A 256 4.83 -2.04 26.37
C ASN A 256 6.07 -2.59 27.09
N ASN A 257 5.91 -3.01 28.35
CA ASN A 257 6.98 -3.70 29.10
C ASN A 257 7.47 -4.97 28.39
N ARG A 258 6.61 -5.58 27.57
CA ARG A 258 6.93 -6.69 26.69
C ARG A 258 6.58 -6.27 25.27
N SER A 259 7.52 -6.50 24.35
CA SER A 259 7.31 -6.23 22.94
C SER A 259 6.04 -6.91 22.41
N LYS A 260 5.17 -6.11 21.80
CA LYS A 260 4.04 -6.53 20.97
C LYS A 260 4.38 -6.41 19.48
N ALA A 261 5.66 -6.43 19.13
CA ALA A 261 6.11 -6.39 17.74
C ALA A 261 5.77 -7.67 16.96
N PHE A 262 5.59 -8.79 17.64
CA PHE A 262 5.12 -10.03 17.01
C PHE A 262 4.27 -10.82 18.01
N THR A 263 2.97 -10.84 17.76
CA THR A 263 2.00 -11.61 18.55
C THR A 263 0.93 -12.08 17.59
N MET A 264 1.06 -13.34 17.16
CA MET A 264 0.17 -13.98 16.20
C MET A 264 -0.74 -15.02 16.85
N SER A 265 -0.29 -15.69 17.92
CA SER A 265 -1.04 -16.75 18.59
C SER A 265 -0.72 -16.82 20.08
N GLY A 266 -1.58 -17.51 20.81
CA GLY A 266 -1.56 -17.71 22.25
C GLY A 266 -2.13 -16.53 23.03
N ASN A 267 -2.15 -16.70 24.34
CA ASN A 267 -2.56 -15.65 25.25
C ASN A 267 -1.39 -14.70 25.50
N THR A 268 -1.49 -13.50 24.95
CA THR A 268 -0.50 -12.44 25.14
C THR A 268 -1.01 -11.32 26.05
N GLN A 269 -2.22 -11.40 26.61
CA GLN A 269 -2.75 -10.39 27.55
C GLN A 269 -2.01 -10.35 28.89
N GLY A 270 -1.47 -11.50 29.32
CA GLY A 270 -0.75 -11.62 30.59
C GLY A 270 0.60 -10.90 30.62
N THR A 271 1.16 -10.78 31.82
CA THR A 271 2.51 -10.22 32.05
C THR A 271 3.63 -11.17 31.61
N ASN A 272 3.36 -12.47 31.55
CA ASN A 272 4.33 -13.48 31.13
C ASN A 272 4.58 -13.40 29.62
N VAL A 273 5.82 -13.70 29.23
CA VAL A 273 6.17 -13.83 27.81
C VAL A 273 5.55 -15.13 27.27
N ALA A 274 4.68 -14.99 26.29
CA ALA A 274 4.11 -16.07 25.50
C ALA A 274 5.14 -16.52 24.47
N THR A 275 5.52 -17.78 24.61
CA THR A 275 6.55 -18.44 23.81
C THR A 275 6.22 -18.41 22.33
N SER A 276 7.25 -18.40 21.49
CA SER A 276 7.13 -18.73 20.07
C SER A 276 6.78 -20.21 19.89
N ALA A 277 6.13 -20.52 18.78
CA ALA A 277 5.97 -21.88 18.28
C ALA A 277 6.36 -21.91 16.80
N ILE A 278 6.77 -23.09 16.32
CA ILE A 278 7.32 -23.29 14.98
C ILE A 278 6.78 -24.54 14.33
N GLY A 279 6.32 -24.47 13.07
CA GLY A 279 5.85 -25.64 12.34
C GLY A 279 4.72 -26.36 13.08
N SER A 280 5.00 -27.53 13.67
CA SER A 280 4.11 -28.30 14.54
C SER A 280 4.66 -28.46 15.98
N THR A 281 5.74 -27.74 16.32
CA THR A 281 6.46 -27.82 17.59
C THR A 281 6.22 -26.57 18.44
N GLY A 282 6.10 -26.75 19.76
CA GLY A 282 5.77 -25.69 20.71
C GLY A 282 4.31 -25.74 21.16
N PRO A 283 3.88 -24.80 22.04
CA PRO A 283 2.60 -24.90 22.75
C PRO A 283 1.35 -24.83 21.85
N ASN A 284 1.41 -24.14 20.70
CA ASN A 284 0.24 -23.86 19.86
C ASN A 284 0.32 -24.43 18.43
N SER A 285 1.36 -25.22 18.12
CA SER A 285 1.61 -25.92 16.84
C SER A 285 1.32 -25.18 15.51
N CYS A 286 1.25 -23.84 15.50
CA CYS A 286 1.02 -22.97 14.35
C CYS A 286 -0.03 -23.49 13.35
N THR A 287 -1.19 -23.89 13.85
CA THR A 287 -2.29 -24.43 13.03
C THR A 287 -3.38 -23.41 12.71
N ALA A 288 -3.61 -22.44 13.60
CA ALA A 288 -4.58 -21.37 13.43
C ALA A 288 -3.88 -20.18 12.75
N ASP A 289 -3.15 -19.38 13.53
CA ASP A 289 -2.48 -18.19 13.01
C ASP A 289 -0.97 -18.37 12.92
N TRP A 290 -0.38 -17.86 11.84
CA TRP A 290 1.06 -17.96 11.63
C TRP A 290 1.53 -17.05 10.51
N VAL A 291 2.85 -16.84 10.48
CA VAL A 291 3.54 -16.36 9.29
C VAL A 291 4.44 -17.46 8.73
N ILE A 292 4.55 -17.54 7.41
CA ILE A 292 5.62 -18.30 6.77
C ILE A 292 6.75 -17.37 6.36
N ILE A 293 7.95 -17.70 6.80
CA ILE A 293 9.21 -17.20 6.23
C ILE A 293 9.92 -18.45 5.70
N PRO A 294 10.04 -18.63 4.38
CA PRO A 294 10.56 -19.88 3.83
C PRO A 294 11.98 -20.17 4.31
N CYS A 295 12.20 -21.37 4.84
CA CYS A 295 13.47 -21.79 5.45
C CYS A 295 14.06 -20.74 6.42
N ALA A 296 13.26 -20.33 7.39
CA ALA A 296 13.65 -19.41 8.46
C ALA A 296 14.64 -20.06 9.44
N GLN A 297 15.65 -19.27 9.84
CA GLN A 297 16.67 -19.66 10.81
C GLN A 297 17.06 -18.46 11.70
N ASN A 298 17.33 -18.69 12.98
CA ASN A 298 17.93 -17.67 13.83
C ASN A 298 19.36 -17.36 13.35
N VAL A 299 19.71 -16.07 13.25
CA VAL A 299 21.09 -15.64 12.97
C VAL A 299 22.03 -16.16 14.05
N GLY A 300 23.20 -16.68 13.65
CA GLY A 300 24.20 -17.22 14.56
C GLY A 300 23.99 -18.68 14.95
N ARG A 301 22.94 -19.33 14.42
CA ARG A 301 22.71 -20.76 14.61
C ARG A 301 23.77 -21.61 13.90
N LEU A 302 24.23 -22.67 14.56
CA LEU A 302 25.20 -23.60 13.98
C LEU A 302 24.51 -24.56 12.98
N PRO A 303 25.12 -24.86 11.81
CA PRO A 303 24.51 -25.69 10.76
C PRO A 303 24.12 -27.12 11.18
N THR A 304 24.65 -27.61 12.30
CA THR A 304 24.54 -29.01 12.73
C THR A 304 23.36 -29.30 13.67
N ALA A 305 22.56 -28.30 14.05
CA ALA A 305 21.42 -28.49 14.94
C ALA A 305 20.10 -28.68 14.14
N PRO A 306 19.30 -29.74 14.35
CA PRO A 306 17.94 -29.82 13.83
C PRO A 306 16.95 -28.95 14.64
N PRO A 307 15.86 -28.40 14.04
CA PRO A 307 15.54 -28.39 12.61
C PRO A 307 16.48 -27.45 11.84
N THR A 308 16.92 -27.83 10.64
CA THR A 308 17.88 -27.01 9.87
C THR A 308 17.29 -25.67 9.46
N CYS A 309 15.99 -25.61 9.15
CA CYS A 309 15.18 -24.41 9.08
C CYS A 309 13.71 -24.76 9.31
N VAL A 310 12.87 -23.75 9.55
CA VAL A 310 11.43 -23.90 9.76
C VAL A 310 10.67 -23.01 8.79
N ASP A 311 9.42 -23.34 8.50
CA ASP A 311 8.62 -22.54 7.58
C ASP A 311 7.57 -21.69 8.31
N ARG A 312 6.82 -22.25 9.27
CA ARG A 312 5.80 -21.51 10.03
C ARG A 312 6.33 -21.02 11.37
N ILE A 313 6.07 -19.77 11.69
CA ILE A 313 6.36 -19.13 12.98
C ILE A 313 5.06 -18.51 13.51
N CYS A 314 4.76 -18.77 14.78
CA CYS A 314 3.59 -18.22 15.47
C CYS A 314 3.89 -18.03 16.96
N GLY A 315 2.86 -17.69 17.75
CA GLY A 315 3.00 -17.40 19.18
C GLY A 315 3.19 -15.92 19.46
N GLY A 316 3.73 -15.60 20.64
CA GLY A 316 3.89 -14.22 21.11
C GLY A 316 5.32 -13.68 21.07
N THR A 317 6.26 -14.42 20.49
CA THR A 317 7.68 -14.07 20.41
C THR A 317 8.16 -14.37 19.00
N PHE A 318 8.97 -13.49 18.40
CA PHE A 318 9.49 -13.71 17.05
C PHE A 318 10.78 -14.52 17.10
N ASN A 319 10.69 -15.82 16.82
CA ASN A 319 11.84 -16.72 16.87
C ASN A 319 11.63 -17.95 15.97
N SER A 320 12.69 -18.44 15.33
CA SER A 320 12.65 -19.68 14.53
C SER A 320 12.81 -20.96 15.36
N GLU A 321 12.75 -20.86 16.69
CA GLU A 321 12.82 -21.93 17.68
C GLU A 321 11.77 -21.67 18.77
N VAL A 322 11.46 -22.66 19.62
CA VAL A 322 10.58 -22.46 20.78
C VAL A 322 11.34 -21.69 21.86
N SER A 323 10.98 -20.42 22.05
CA SER A 323 11.72 -19.46 22.87
C SER A 323 10.79 -18.36 23.41
N THR A 324 11.20 -17.77 24.52
CA THR A 324 10.59 -16.55 25.09
C THR A 324 11.43 -15.30 24.81
N THR A 325 12.47 -15.42 23.99
CA THR A 325 13.34 -14.30 23.59
C THR A 325 13.27 -14.13 22.09
N ASP A 326 13.06 -12.89 21.65
CA ASP A 326 13.07 -12.54 20.23
C ASP A 326 14.45 -12.83 19.61
N ALA A 327 14.46 -13.21 18.34
CA ALA A 327 15.67 -13.43 17.55
C ALA A 327 15.63 -12.66 16.24
N THR A 328 16.81 -12.44 15.66
CA THR A 328 16.92 -12.06 14.25
C THR A 328 16.78 -13.31 13.40
N ILE A 329 15.83 -13.32 12.49
CA ILE A 329 15.58 -14.47 11.60
C ILE A 329 16.16 -14.16 10.22
N TYR A 330 16.84 -15.13 9.64
CA TYR A 330 17.45 -15.08 8.33
C TYR A 330 16.80 -16.09 7.37
N SER A 331 16.75 -15.74 6.10
CA SER A 331 16.38 -16.64 4.99
C SER A 331 17.16 -16.30 3.72
N THR A 332 17.54 -17.32 2.96
CA THR A 332 18.13 -17.21 1.61
C THR A 332 17.15 -17.57 0.50
N VAL A 333 15.91 -17.93 0.84
CA VAL A 333 14.93 -18.40 -0.13
C VAL A 333 14.38 -17.21 -0.90
N LYS A 334 14.34 -17.33 -2.22
CA LYS A 334 13.85 -16.32 -3.15
C LYS A 334 12.56 -16.80 -3.83
N PRO A 335 11.57 -15.92 -4.08
CA PRO A 335 11.54 -14.50 -3.73
C PRO A 335 11.43 -14.28 -2.21
N PHE A 336 11.89 -13.12 -1.71
CA PHE A 336 11.74 -12.77 -0.30
C PHE A 336 10.27 -12.47 0.00
N ARG A 337 9.62 -13.39 0.70
CA ARG A 337 8.18 -13.39 0.93
C ARG A 337 7.86 -13.81 2.36
N ILE A 338 6.95 -13.07 3.00
CA ILE A 338 6.25 -13.46 4.21
C ILE A 338 4.81 -13.79 3.83
N VAL A 339 4.37 -15.02 4.06
CA VAL A 339 2.94 -15.37 3.92
C VAL A 339 2.29 -15.21 5.29
N VAL A 340 1.13 -14.57 5.34
CA VAL A 340 0.37 -14.33 6.56
C VAL A 340 -0.91 -15.13 6.46
N HIS A 341 -1.19 -15.94 7.47
CA HIS A 341 -2.43 -16.68 7.58
C HIS A 341 -3.03 -16.50 8.97
N THR A 342 -4.31 -16.15 9.01
CA THR A 342 -5.11 -16.12 10.25
C THR A 342 -6.47 -16.74 10.00
N ASP A 343 -6.93 -17.57 10.94
CA ASP A 343 -8.24 -18.21 10.83
C ASP A 343 -9.34 -17.29 11.37
N ASN A 344 -10.51 -17.84 11.73
CA ASN A 344 -11.64 -17.07 12.24
C ASN A 344 -11.97 -17.33 13.72
N VAL A 345 -11.10 -18.04 14.45
CA VAL A 345 -11.33 -18.43 15.84
C VAL A 345 -10.14 -18.03 16.70
N GLU A 346 -10.36 -17.02 17.55
CA GLU A 346 -9.31 -16.53 18.44
C GLU A 346 -9.59 -16.97 19.88
N ALA A 347 -10.80 -16.69 20.38
CA ALA A 347 -11.19 -17.08 21.72
C ALA A 347 -11.39 -18.60 21.85
N PRO A 348 -11.01 -19.20 23.00
CA PRO A 348 -10.44 -18.57 24.20
C PRO A 348 -8.90 -18.56 24.24
N ASN A 349 -8.21 -19.03 23.21
CA ASN A 349 -6.80 -19.41 23.29
C ASN A 349 -5.85 -18.34 22.73
N ASP A 350 -6.24 -17.69 21.64
CA ASP A 350 -5.52 -16.62 20.96
C ASP A 350 -6.11 -15.28 21.41
N VAL A 351 -5.43 -14.62 22.34
CA VAL A 351 -6.00 -13.47 23.04
C VAL A 351 -4.97 -12.37 23.23
N GLY A 352 -5.33 -11.14 22.85
CA GLY A 352 -4.48 -9.96 23.00
C GLY A 352 -3.41 -9.80 21.93
N ASN A 353 -3.52 -10.58 20.86
CA ASN A 353 -2.60 -10.54 19.72
C ASN A 353 -2.80 -9.24 18.91
N ARG A 354 -1.68 -8.70 18.45
CA ARG A 354 -1.59 -7.41 17.73
C ARG A 354 -1.21 -7.58 16.26
N GLY A 355 -0.89 -8.81 15.84
CA GLY A 355 -0.25 -9.08 14.55
C GLY A 355 1.26 -8.89 14.64
N PHE A 356 1.87 -8.31 13.61
CA PHE A 356 3.32 -8.11 13.58
C PHE A 356 3.78 -6.79 12.96
N CYS A 357 4.96 -6.36 13.40
CA CYS A 357 5.81 -5.36 12.79
C CYS A 357 7.24 -5.92 12.76
N LEU A 358 7.79 -6.08 11.56
CA LEU A 358 9.13 -6.59 11.32
C LEU A 358 9.93 -5.59 10.51
N ASN A 359 11.13 -5.24 10.96
CA ASN A 359 12.12 -4.59 10.11
C ASN A 359 12.81 -5.67 9.27
N TYR A 360 13.09 -5.36 8.01
CA TYR A 360 13.90 -6.22 7.14
C TYR A 360 15.19 -5.53 6.72
N VAL A 361 16.25 -6.33 6.53
CA VAL A 361 17.52 -5.91 5.93
C VAL A 361 18.02 -7.02 5.01
N GLN A 362 18.14 -6.72 3.72
CA GLN A 362 18.71 -7.64 2.73
C GLN A 362 20.20 -7.83 3.00
N GLN A 363 20.67 -9.06 2.87
CA GLN A 363 22.06 -9.46 3.06
C GLN A 363 22.76 -9.60 1.71
N PRO A 364 23.94 -8.98 1.54
CA PRO A 364 24.69 -9.06 0.29
C PRO A 364 25.08 -10.51 0.00
N CYS A 365 25.19 -10.86 -1.28
CA CYS A 365 25.69 -12.16 -1.68
C CYS A 365 27.12 -12.36 -1.16
N THR A 366 27.35 -13.44 -0.42
CA THR A 366 28.67 -13.82 0.05
C THR A 366 29.18 -15.04 -0.71
N ASN A 367 30.49 -15.07 -1.01
CA ASN A 367 31.14 -16.27 -1.57
C ASN A 367 31.31 -17.40 -0.53
N LYS A 368 30.95 -17.14 0.72
CA LYS A 368 30.93 -18.13 1.79
C LYS A 368 29.52 -18.73 1.82
N LEU A 369 29.40 -20.02 1.49
CA LEU A 369 28.26 -20.84 1.86
C LEU A 369 28.20 -20.82 3.39
N GLN A 370 27.15 -20.22 3.97
CA GLN A 370 26.90 -20.29 5.42
C GLN A 370 26.22 -21.60 5.76
#